data_AF-Q9NDM5-F1
#
_entry.id   AF-Q9NDM5-F1
#
_cell.length_a   1.000
_cell.length_b   1.000
_cell.length_c   1.000
_cell.angle_alpha   90.00
_cell.angle_beta   90.00
_cell.angle_gamma   90.00
#
_symmetry.space_group_name_H-M   'P 1'
#
loop_
_entity.id
_entity.type
_entity.pdbx_description
1 polymer ?
#
loop_
_entity_poly.entity_id
_entity_poly.type
_entity_poly.pdbx_seq_one_letter_code
_entity_poly.pdbx_strand_id
1 'polypeptide(L)'
;TLIRSDCGTNYVGAKNHLIEVQDFLAQNYDTITHRLANQHITWLLQPPTGPWFGGLHEIAVKSTKKLLYHVIGEQHLTFEEFSTLLTRVEAVLNSRPLCPLSSDPSDFEPLTAGHFLIGRPLTALPEPSFDDRPLSALKRFQLIQAL
;
A
#
# COMPACT_ATOMS: atom_id res chain seq x y z
N THR A 1 6.14 -16.78 -3.05
CA THR A 1 5.26 -15.80 -2.36
C THR A 1 3.82 -16.27 -2.39
N LEU A 2 3.07 -16.16 -1.29
CA LEU A 2 1.64 -16.53 -1.26
C LEU A 2 0.77 -15.28 -1.44
N ILE A 3 -0.13 -15.28 -2.41
CA ILE A 3 -1.15 -14.24 -2.63
C ILE A 3 -2.53 -14.83 -2.30
N ARG A 4 -3.35 -14.07 -1.57
CA ARG A 4 -4.75 -14.40 -1.29
C ARG A 4 -5.66 -13.29 -1.81
N SER A 5 -6.74 -13.67 -2.51
CA SER A 5 -7.80 -12.76 -2.94
C SER A 5 -9.18 -13.40 -2.75
N ASP A 6 -10.23 -12.59 -2.83
CA ASP A 6 -11.59 -13.11 -2.97
C ASP A 6 -11.81 -13.73 -4.36
N CYS A 7 -13.00 -14.29 -4.57
CA CYS A 7 -13.45 -14.89 -5.83
C CYS A 7 -14.05 -13.86 -6.81
N GLY A 8 -13.69 -12.58 -6.70
CA GLY A 8 -14.07 -11.55 -7.65
C GLY A 8 -13.69 -11.96 -9.09
N THR A 9 -14.56 -11.67 -10.05
CA THR A 9 -14.41 -12.11 -11.45
C THR A 9 -13.12 -11.59 -12.08
N ASN A 10 -12.67 -10.40 -11.67
CA ASN A 10 -11.36 -9.83 -12.03
C ASN A 10 -10.20 -10.70 -11.54
N TYR A 11 -10.23 -11.19 -10.29
CA TYR A 11 -9.17 -12.01 -9.71
C TYR A 11 -9.18 -13.44 -10.25
N VAL A 12 -10.36 -14.01 -10.49
CA VAL A 12 -10.50 -15.32 -11.14
C VAL A 12 -9.94 -15.26 -12.55
N GLY A 13 -10.30 -14.24 -13.33
CA GLY A 13 -9.76 -14.02 -14.68
C GLY A 13 -8.24 -13.82 -14.67
N ALA A 14 -7.73 -12.96 -13.78
CA ALA A 14 -6.29 -12.73 -13.66
C ALA A 14 -5.52 -14.00 -13.25
N LYS A 15 -6.05 -14.80 -12.32
CA LYS A 15 -5.46 -16.08 -11.92
C LYS A 15 -5.40 -17.04 -13.11
N ASN A 16 -6.48 -17.18 -13.87
CA ASN A 16 -6.52 -18.06 -15.04
C ASN A 16 -5.50 -17.60 -16.09
N HIS A 17 -5.43 -16.30 -16.38
CA HIS A 17 -4.47 -15.76 -17.32
C HIS A 17 -3.01 -15.97 -16.88
N LEU A 18 -2.72 -15.83 -15.59
CA LEU A 18 -1.38 -16.14 -15.06
C LEU A 18 -1.01 -17.61 -15.20
N ILE A 19 -1.98 -18.53 -15.02
CA ILE A 19 -1.76 -19.96 -15.25
C ILE A 19 -1.49 -20.21 -16.75
N GLU A 20 -2.29 -19.63 -17.65
CA GLU A 20 -2.06 -19.73 -19.10
C GLU A 20 -0.68 -19.22 -19.51
N VAL A 21 -0.24 -18.08 -18.97
CA VAL A 21 1.10 -17.53 -19.22
C VAL A 21 2.18 -18.44 -18.65
N GLN A 22 1.99 -18.99 -17.45
CA GLN A 22 2.94 -19.95 -16.86
C GLN A 22 3.05 -21.21 -17.71
N ASP A 23 1.93 -21.77 -18.15
CA ASP A 23 1.89 -22.97 -19.00
C ASP A 23 2.53 -22.68 -20.37
N PHE A 24 2.24 -21.54 -20.97
CA PHE A 24 2.88 -21.09 -22.20
C PHE A 24 4.40 -20.94 -22.03
N LEU A 25 4.86 -20.30 -20.95
CA LEU A 25 6.29 -20.12 -20.67
C LEU A 25 7.00 -21.45 -20.33
N ALA A 26 6.31 -22.38 -19.68
CA ALA A 26 6.81 -23.72 -19.42
C ALA A 26 6.96 -24.53 -20.72
N GLN A 27 6.06 -24.32 -21.68
CA GLN A 27 6.08 -24.96 -23.00
C GLN A 27 7.09 -24.32 -23.99
N ASN A 28 7.48 -23.06 -23.79
CA ASN A 28 8.29 -22.27 -24.75
C ASN A 28 9.66 -21.83 -24.16
N TYR A 29 10.43 -22.76 -23.60
CA TYR A 29 11.68 -22.46 -22.89
C TYR A 29 12.72 -21.71 -23.74
N ASP A 30 13.04 -20.47 -23.36
CA ASP A 30 14.40 -19.96 -23.14
C ASP A 30 14.39 -18.48 -22.71
N THR A 31 15.22 -18.12 -21.73
CA THR A 31 15.46 -16.76 -21.19
C THR A 31 14.36 -16.13 -20.31
N ILE A 32 13.07 -16.17 -20.68
CA ILE A 32 11.99 -15.51 -19.91
C ILE A 32 11.64 -16.29 -18.63
N THR A 33 11.64 -17.63 -18.71
CA THR A 33 11.27 -18.56 -17.64
C THR A 33 12.17 -18.42 -16.40
N HIS A 34 13.47 -18.12 -16.59
CA HIS A 34 14.44 -18.04 -15.50
C HIS A 34 14.21 -16.85 -14.53
N ARG A 35 13.47 -15.81 -14.93
CA ARG A 35 13.19 -14.66 -14.05
C ARG A 35 11.82 -14.72 -13.37
N LEU A 36 10.79 -15.20 -14.07
CA LEU A 36 9.42 -15.19 -13.55
C LEU A 36 9.05 -16.51 -12.82
N ALA A 37 9.49 -17.67 -13.31
CA ALA A 37 9.17 -18.96 -12.68
C ALA A 37 9.83 -19.11 -11.29
N ASN A 38 11.01 -18.53 -11.10
CA ASN A 38 11.76 -18.62 -9.84
C ASN A 38 11.09 -17.90 -8.65
N GLN A 39 10.12 -17.02 -8.87
CA GLN A 39 9.45 -16.30 -7.77
C GLN A 39 8.37 -17.12 -7.04
N HIS A 40 8.04 -18.33 -7.55
CA HIS A 40 7.11 -19.30 -6.94
C HIS A 40 5.89 -18.60 -6.29
N ILE A 41 5.15 -17.84 -7.08
CA ILE A 41 3.97 -17.13 -6.60
C ILE A 41 2.79 -18.12 -6.59
N THR A 42 2.31 -18.48 -5.40
CA THR A 42 1.11 -19.29 -5.22
C THR A 42 -0.08 -18.36 -5.01
N TRP A 43 -1.09 -18.42 -5.88
CA TRP A 43 -2.32 -17.63 -5.72
C TRP A 43 -3.47 -18.51 -5.22
N LEU A 44 -3.93 -18.25 -3.99
CA LEU A 44 -5.09 -18.89 -3.38
C LEU A 44 -6.31 -17.97 -3.42
N LEU A 45 -7.41 -18.48 -3.99
CA LEU A 45 -8.72 -17.83 -3.89
C LEU A 45 -9.36 -18.26 -2.57
N GLN A 46 -10.01 -17.32 -1.90
CA GLN A 46 -10.71 -17.60 -0.65
C GLN A 46 -11.88 -18.58 -0.90
N PRO A 47 -12.15 -19.48 0.05
CA PRO A 47 -13.34 -20.31 -0.04
C PRO A 47 -14.60 -19.42 -0.04
N PRO A 48 -15.65 -19.77 -0.82
CA PRO A 48 -16.86 -18.95 -0.97
C PRO A 48 -17.57 -18.57 0.34
N THR A 49 -17.33 -19.33 1.40
CA THR A 49 -17.95 -19.19 2.73
C THR A 49 -17.00 -18.63 3.79
N GLY A 50 -15.85 -18.08 3.40
CA GLY A 50 -14.80 -17.60 4.31
C GLY A 50 -14.59 -16.08 4.37
N PRO A 51 -15.61 -15.25 4.67
CA PRO A 51 -15.50 -13.79 4.65
C PRO A 51 -14.46 -13.25 5.66
N TRP A 52 -14.16 -13.99 6.72
CA TRP A 52 -13.15 -13.59 7.71
C TRP A 52 -11.72 -13.52 7.14
N PHE A 53 -11.42 -14.21 6.02
CA PHE A 53 -10.11 -14.13 5.38
C PHE A 53 -9.83 -12.75 4.74
N GLY A 54 -10.87 -11.96 4.47
CA GLY A 54 -10.76 -10.60 3.91
C GLY A 54 -10.54 -9.51 4.96
N GLY A 55 -10.79 -9.79 6.24
CA GLY A 55 -10.90 -8.76 7.28
C GLY A 55 -9.67 -7.87 7.43
N LEU A 56 -8.46 -8.42 7.28
CA LEU A 56 -7.22 -7.62 7.38
C LEU A 56 -7.11 -6.61 6.23
N HIS A 57 -7.40 -7.05 5.00
CA HIS A 57 -7.39 -6.18 3.82
C HIS A 57 -8.50 -5.13 3.89
N GLU A 58 -9.68 -5.50 4.40
CA GLU A 58 -10.80 -4.57 4.61
C GLU A 58 -10.46 -3.49 5.64
N ILE A 59 -9.81 -3.87 6.76
CA ILE A 59 -9.35 -2.92 7.77
C ILE A 59 -8.30 -1.96 7.19
N ALA A 60 -7.37 -2.48 6.36
CA ALA A 60 -6.40 -1.65 5.66
C ALA A 60 -7.09 -0.65 4.72
N VAL A 61 -8.01 -1.13 3.86
CA VAL A 61 -8.79 -0.27 2.95
C VAL A 61 -9.59 0.79 3.71
N LYS A 62 -10.23 0.40 4.82
CA LYS A 62 -10.97 1.33 5.68
C LYS A 62 -10.05 2.42 6.25
N SER A 63 -8.85 2.04 6.69
CA SER A 63 -7.87 2.97 7.25
C SER A 63 -7.35 3.95 6.18
N THR A 64 -7.02 3.45 4.99
CA THR A 64 -6.61 4.28 3.84
C THR A 64 -7.71 5.27 3.46
N LYS A 65 -8.95 4.80 3.27
CA LYS A 65 -10.08 5.65 2.94
C LYS A 65 -10.31 6.72 4.00
N LYS A 66 -10.24 6.35 5.29
CA LYS A 66 -10.41 7.31 6.39
C LYS A 66 -9.40 8.45 6.28
N LEU A 67 -8.11 8.15 6.10
CA LEU A 67 -7.09 9.19 5.97
C LEU A 67 -7.31 10.05 4.73
N LEU A 68 -7.61 9.44 3.58
CA LEU A 68 -7.91 10.17 2.35
C LEU A 68 -9.09 11.14 2.53
N TYR A 69 -10.19 10.70 3.15
CA TYR A 69 -11.35 11.56 3.39
C TYR A 69 -11.05 12.73 4.35
N HIS A 70 -10.22 12.50 5.37
CA HIS A 70 -9.85 13.57 6.31
C HIS A 70 -8.94 14.60 5.64
N VAL A 71 -8.00 14.14 4.81
CA VAL A 71 -6.99 15.00 4.22
C VAL A 71 -7.52 15.74 2.99
N ILE A 72 -8.21 15.05 2.06
CA ILE A 72 -8.69 15.67 0.82
C ILE A 72 -9.77 16.73 1.09
N GLY A 73 -10.69 16.45 2.02
CA GLY A 73 -11.86 17.30 2.25
C GLY A 73 -12.65 17.54 0.96
N GLU A 74 -12.81 18.81 0.57
CA GLU A 74 -13.53 19.25 -0.63
C GLU A 74 -12.61 19.51 -1.84
N GLN A 75 -11.31 19.20 -1.75
CA GLN A 75 -10.37 19.47 -2.82
C GLN A 75 -10.53 18.48 -3.98
N HIS A 76 -10.55 19.01 -5.21
CA HIS A 76 -10.44 18.20 -6.42
C HIS A 76 -8.97 18.02 -6.76
N LEU A 77 -8.53 16.77 -6.90
CA LEU A 77 -7.14 16.43 -7.21
C LEU A 77 -7.01 15.91 -8.64
N THR A 78 -5.91 16.24 -9.31
CA THR A 78 -5.51 15.51 -10.53
C THR A 78 -5.06 14.09 -10.20
N PHE A 79 -4.82 13.27 -11.22
CA PHE A 79 -4.29 11.92 -11.03
C PHE A 79 -2.92 11.94 -10.33
N GLU A 80 -2.02 12.82 -10.77
CA GLU A 80 -0.68 12.96 -10.20
C GLU A 80 -0.72 13.45 -8.75
N GLU A 81 -1.61 14.40 -8.47
CA GLU A 81 -1.86 14.92 -7.12
C GLU A 81 -2.40 13.84 -6.19
N PHE A 82 -3.40 13.08 -6.64
CA PHE A 82 -3.97 11.98 -5.87
C PHE A 82 -2.95 10.86 -5.64
N SER A 83 -2.15 10.50 -6.65
CA SER A 83 -1.09 9.48 -6.53
C SER A 83 -0.03 9.90 -5.49
N THR A 84 0.37 11.17 -5.52
CA THR A 84 1.30 11.73 -4.53
C THR A 84 0.71 11.67 -3.13
N LEU A 85 -0.54 12.11 -2.97
CA LEU A 85 -1.22 12.06 -1.67
C LEU A 85 -1.40 10.63 -1.16
N LEU A 86 -1.76 9.70 -2.04
CA LEU A 86 -1.91 8.28 -1.69
C LEU A 86 -0.58 7.69 -1.19
N THR A 87 0.54 8.08 -1.81
CA THR A 87 1.88 7.69 -1.35
C THR A 87 2.19 8.23 0.04
N ARG A 88 1.77 9.47 0.36
CA ARG A 88 1.91 10.04 1.71
C ARG A 88 1.03 9.30 2.73
N VAL A 89 -0.20 8.97 2.36
CA VAL A 89 -1.11 8.16 3.20
C VAL A 89 -0.52 6.76 3.44
N GLU A 90 0.05 6.12 2.43
CA GLU A 90 0.77 4.85 2.57
C GLU A 90 1.93 4.98 3.57
N ALA A 91 2.76 6.02 3.44
CA ALA A 91 3.88 6.26 4.34
C ALA A 91 3.39 6.44 5.79
N VAL A 92 2.29 7.16 6.01
CA VAL A 92 1.68 7.33 7.34
C VAL A 92 1.19 5.99 7.91
N LEU A 93 0.47 5.20 7.12
CA LEU A 93 -0.04 3.89 7.56
C LEU A 93 1.11 2.93 7.93
N ASN A 94 2.19 2.95 7.14
CA ASN A 94 3.37 2.11 7.38
C ASN A 94 4.26 2.63 8.52
N SER A 95 4.18 3.92 8.86
CA SER A 95 4.91 4.53 9.99
C SER A 95 4.15 4.44 11.32
N ARG A 96 2.92 3.92 11.31
CA ARG A 96 2.10 3.81 12.51
C ARG A 96 2.79 2.90 13.55
N PRO A 97 2.96 3.36 14.82
CA PRO A 97 3.51 2.54 15.90
C PRO A 97 2.69 1.28 16.16
N LEU A 98 3.37 0.14 16.28
CA LEU A 98 2.79 -1.15 16.68
C LEU A 98 3.07 -1.44 18.16
N CYS A 99 4.33 -1.29 18.57
CA CYS A 99 4.81 -1.46 19.95
C CYS A 99 6.14 -0.72 20.12
N PRO A 100 6.66 -0.56 21.35
CA PRO A 100 8.04 -0.13 21.56
C PRO A 100 9.02 -1.08 20.88
N LEU A 101 10.10 -0.55 20.29
CA LEU A 101 11.14 -1.37 19.67
C LEU A 101 12.06 -2.03 20.71
N SER A 102 12.27 -1.35 21.85
CA SER A 102 13.13 -1.76 22.94
C SER A 102 12.36 -1.79 24.27
N SER A 103 12.91 -2.48 25.26
CA SER A 103 12.44 -2.43 26.66
C SER A 103 13.10 -1.32 27.48
N ASP A 104 14.06 -0.57 26.90
CA ASP A 104 14.66 0.60 27.54
C ASP A 104 13.63 1.75 27.60
N PRO A 105 13.27 2.24 28.81
CA PRO A 105 12.34 3.36 28.94
C PRO A 105 12.87 4.69 28.38
N SER A 106 14.16 4.77 28.05
CA SER A 106 14.79 5.94 27.43
C SER A 106 14.77 5.88 25.90
N ASP A 107 14.38 4.76 25.32
CA ASP A 107 14.23 4.57 23.87
C ASP A 107 12.78 4.83 23.46
N PHE A 108 12.59 5.86 22.64
CA PHE A 108 11.27 6.28 22.17
C PHE A 108 10.94 5.77 20.77
N GLU A 109 11.83 5.00 20.14
CA GLU A 109 11.60 4.50 18.79
C GLU A 109 10.53 3.38 18.80
N PRO A 110 9.44 3.53 18.04
CA PRO A 110 8.44 2.49 17.91
C PRO A 110 8.82 1.49 16.82
N LEU A 111 8.49 0.22 17.03
CA LEU A 111 8.40 -0.75 15.95
C LEU A 111 7.18 -0.40 15.07
N THR A 112 7.39 -0.30 13.76
CA THR A 112 6.36 0.05 12.77
C THR A 112 6.32 -0.97 11.64
N ALA A 113 5.26 -0.95 10.83
CA ALA A 113 5.20 -1.81 9.64
C ALA A 113 6.35 -1.53 8.65
N GLY A 114 6.78 -0.26 8.54
CA GLY A 114 7.91 0.15 7.70
C GLY A 114 9.21 -0.58 8.04
N HIS A 115 9.44 -0.89 9.32
CA HIS A 115 10.61 -1.69 9.73
C HIS A 115 10.64 -3.07 9.07
N PHE A 116 9.48 -3.72 8.88
CA PHE A 116 9.41 -5.00 8.20
C PHE A 116 9.53 -4.88 6.68
N LEU A 117 9.09 -3.76 6.11
CA LEU A 117 9.11 -3.53 4.66
C LEU A 117 10.49 -3.15 4.13
N ILE A 118 11.22 -2.27 4.83
CA ILE A 118 12.49 -1.70 4.36
C ILE A 118 13.64 -1.82 5.37
N GLY A 119 13.42 -2.45 6.53
CA GLY A 119 14.43 -2.66 7.56
C GLY A 119 14.72 -1.45 8.45
N ARG A 120 13.98 -0.35 8.32
CA ARG A 120 14.18 0.91 9.07
C ARG A 120 12.91 1.76 9.13
N PRO A 121 12.85 2.79 9.98
CA PRO A 121 11.75 3.75 9.97
C PRO A 121 11.64 4.48 8.62
N LEU A 122 10.39 4.74 8.20
CA LEU A 122 10.13 5.64 7.09
C LEU A 122 10.29 7.08 7.60
N THR A 123 11.23 7.81 7.03
CA THR A 123 11.54 9.19 7.40
C THR A 123 11.39 10.10 6.19
N ALA A 124 10.85 11.30 6.41
CA ALA A 124 10.72 12.34 5.41
C ALA A 124 11.46 13.60 5.89
N LEU A 125 11.90 14.43 4.94
CA LEU A 125 12.46 15.73 5.28
C LEU A 125 11.35 16.64 5.85
N PRO A 126 11.67 17.51 6.82
CA PRO A 126 10.71 18.48 7.32
C PRO A 126 10.20 19.38 6.19
N GLU A 127 8.88 19.48 6.06
CA GLU A 127 8.22 20.36 5.09
C GLU A 127 7.80 21.68 5.76
N PRO A 128 7.74 22.79 5.00
CA PRO A 128 7.23 24.06 5.51
C PRO A 128 5.74 23.94 5.89
N SER A 129 5.36 24.48 7.04
CA SER A 129 3.94 24.61 7.41
C SER A 129 3.26 25.71 6.60
N PHE A 130 1.97 25.47 6.30
CA PHE A 130 1.10 26.41 5.59
C PHE A 130 -0.15 26.77 6.39
N ASP A 131 -0.16 26.49 7.69
CA ASP A 131 -1.34 26.66 8.57
C ASP A 131 -1.82 28.12 8.65
N ASP A 132 -0.90 29.08 8.48
CA ASP A 132 -1.20 30.53 8.53
C ASP A 132 -1.84 31.08 7.25
N ARG A 133 -2.00 30.25 6.20
CA ARG A 133 -2.51 30.70 4.89
C ARG A 133 -3.75 29.90 4.50
N PRO A 134 -4.77 30.55 3.92
CA PRO A 134 -5.92 29.82 3.41
C PRO A 134 -5.50 28.93 2.24
N LEU A 135 -6.06 27.72 2.15
CA LEU A 135 -5.76 26.75 1.09
C LEU A 135 -5.94 27.33 -0.32
N SER A 136 -6.90 28.26 -0.48
CA SER A 136 -7.16 28.96 -1.76
C SER A 136 -6.02 29.87 -2.23
N ALA A 137 -5.12 30.29 -1.33
CA ALA A 137 -3.95 31.10 -1.64
C ALA A 137 -2.70 30.26 -1.93
N LEU A 138 -2.77 28.94 -1.77
CA LEU A 138 -1.64 28.05 -2.01
C LEU A 138 -1.47 27.75 -3.51
N LYS A 139 -0.22 27.71 -3.95
CA LYS A 139 0.08 27.10 -5.25
C LYS A 139 -0.25 25.62 -5.20
N ARG A 140 -0.49 25.03 -6.37
CA ARG A 140 -0.98 23.66 -6.47
C ARG A 140 -0.09 22.62 -5.77
N PHE A 141 1.23 22.71 -5.93
CA PHE A 141 2.16 21.83 -5.20
C PHE A 141 2.16 22.08 -3.68
N GLN A 142 1.97 23.33 -3.25
CA GLN A 142 1.90 23.70 -1.83
C GLN A 142 0.63 23.17 -1.19
N LEU A 143 -0.48 23.16 -1.94
CA LEU A 143 -1.70 22.51 -1.48
C LEU A 143 -1.42 21.03 -1.19
N ILE A 144 -0.82 20.29 -2.12
CA ILE A 144 -0.52 18.86 -1.91
C ILE A 144 0.39 18.63 -0.72
N GLN A 145 1.30 19.54 -0.41
CA GLN A 145 2.15 19.48 0.79
C GLN A 145 1.40 19.80 2.09
N ALA A 146 0.44 20.74 2.02
CA ALA A 146 -0.40 21.16 3.14
C ALA A 146 -1.46 20.12 3.53
N LEU A 147 -1.91 19.31 2.55
CA LEU A 147 -2.82 18.18 2.75
C LEU A 147 -2.06 17.00 3.38
#